data_AF-A0A7C1MV86-F1
#
_entry.id   AF-A0A7C1MV86-F1
#
_cell.length_a   1.000
_cell.length_b   1.000
_cell.length_c   1.000
_cell.angle_alpha   90.00
_cell.angle_beta   90.00
_cell.angle_gamma   90.00
#
_symmetry.space_group_name_H-M   'P 1'
#
loop_
_entity.id
_entity.type
_entity.pdbx_description
1 polymer ?
#
loop_
_entity_poly.entity_id
_entity_poly.type
_entity_poly.pdbx_seq_one_letter_code
_entity_poly.pdbx_strand_id
1 'polypeptide(L)'
;MHESNLIKDLLNKVAKQLALDDVSRVSKIVVALSLFGGIKRDRFKEHFYQFIKNTPWKDVKLEIKETEIGAPLSFDSYELS
;
A
#
# COMPACT_ATOMS: atom_id res chain seq x y z
N MET A 1 13.83 2.76 -11.03
CA MET A 1 13.27 1.45 -11.44
C MET A 1 12.77 0.59 -10.27
N HIS A 2 13.33 0.67 -9.05
CA HIS A 2 12.92 -0.21 -7.94
C HIS A 2 11.55 0.15 -7.30
N GLU A 3 11.26 1.43 -7.03
CA GLU A 3 10.02 1.87 -6.35
C GLU A 3 8.75 1.69 -7.20
N SER A 4 8.86 1.82 -8.53
CA SER A 4 7.72 1.64 -9.44
C SER A 4 7.22 0.20 -9.47
N ASN A 5 8.10 -0.80 -9.32
CA ASN A 5 7.70 -2.20 -9.25
C ASN A 5 7.01 -2.49 -7.92
N LEU A 6 7.48 -1.92 -6.81
CA LEU A 6 6.81 -2.02 -5.51
C LEU A 6 5.38 -1.45 -5.56
N ILE A 7 5.17 -0.31 -6.22
CA ILE A 7 3.84 0.29 -6.38
C ILE A 7 2.92 -0.62 -7.22
N LYS A 8 3.44 -1.20 -8.31
CA LYS A 8 2.68 -2.17 -9.12
C LYS A 8 2.28 -3.40 -8.33
N ASP A 9 3.22 -4.00 -7.59
CA ASP A 9 2.96 -5.18 -6.79
C ASP A 9 1.95 -4.89 -5.67
N LEU A 10 2.05 -3.71 -5.05
CA LEU A 10 1.08 -3.24 -4.06
C LEU A 10 -0.32 -3.15 -4.67
N LEU A 11 -0.50 -2.45 -5.79
CA LEU A 11 -1.81 -2.31 -6.43
C LEU A 11 -2.36 -3.65 -6.92
N ASN A 12 -1.51 -4.54 -7.41
CA ASN A 12 -1.92 -5.89 -7.80
C ASN A 12 -2.39 -6.72 -6.61
N LYS A 13 -1.72 -6.64 -5.45
CA LYS A 13 -2.16 -7.29 -4.22
C LYS A 13 -3.50 -6.74 -3.74
N VAL A 14 -3.66 -5.41 -3.75
CA VAL A 14 -4.92 -4.77 -3.39
C VAL A 14 -6.04 -5.23 -4.33
N ALA A 15 -5.82 -5.21 -5.64
CA ALA A 15 -6.81 -5.66 -6.62
C ALA A 15 -7.24 -7.12 -6.42
N LYS A 16 -6.28 -8.01 -6.14
CA LYS A 16 -6.57 -9.42 -5.82
C LYS A 16 -7.40 -9.56 -4.56
N GLN A 17 -7.09 -8.80 -3.51
CA GLN A 17 -7.84 -8.84 -2.26
C GLN A 17 -9.27 -8.34 -2.43
N LEU A 18 -9.48 -7.25 -3.18
CA LEU A 18 -10.83 -6.75 -3.47
C LEU A 18 -11.70 -7.75 -4.23
N ALA A 19 -11.09 -8.51 -5.14
CA ALA A 19 -11.78 -9.57 -5.87
C ALA A 19 -12.18 -10.75 -4.96
N LEU A 20 -11.46 -10.98 -3.86
CA LEU A 20 -11.79 -12.00 -2.87
C LEU A 20 -12.88 -11.53 -1.90
N ASP A 21 -12.82 -10.27 -1.47
CA ASP A 21 -13.73 -9.72 -0.45
C ASP A 21 -15.03 -9.10 -1.03
N ASP A 22 -15.25 -9.18 -2.34
CA ASP A 22 -16.35 -8.51 -3.07
C ASP A 22 -16.47 -7.00 -2.75
N VAL A 23 -15.31 -6.37 -2.54
CA VAL A 23 -15.24 -4.95 -2.20
C VAL A 23 -15.15 -4.13 -3.49
N SER A 24 -16.23 -3.41 -3.77
CA SER A 24 -16.40 -2.64 -5.00
C SER A 24 -15.57 -1.35 -5.08
N ARG A 25 -15.05 -0.83 -3.95
CA ARG A 25 -14.27 0.42 -3.95
C ARG A 25 -13.27 0.53 -2.79
N VAL A 26 -12.05 0.95 -3.13
CA VAL A 26 -11.03 1.36 -2.14
C VAL A 26 -11.01 2.87 -2.02
N SER A 27 -11.10 3.37 -0.79
CA SER A 27 -10.98 4.80 -0.48
C SER A 27 -9.59 5.16 0.06
N LYS A 28 -8.89 4.22 0.70
CA LYS A 28 -7.62 4.45 1.37
C LYS A 28 -6.75 3.19 1.37
N ILE A 29 -5.45 3.35 1.12
CA ILE A 29 -4.42 2.31 1.30
C ILE A 29 -3.47 2.79 2.39
N VAL A 30 -3.19 1.92 3.37
CA VAL A 30 -2.23 2.17 4.45
C VAL A 30 -1.00 1.29 4.22
N VAL A 31 0.19 1.90 4.18
CA VAL A 31 1.46 1.20 3.98
C VAL A 31 2.38 1.49 5.15
N ALA A 32 2.97 0.44 5.71
CA ALA A 32 4.07 0.57 6.66
C ALA A 32 5.40 0.62 5.90
N LEU A 33 6.15 1.73 6.02
CA LEU A 33 7.50 1.85 5.47
C LEU A 33 8.52 1.82 6.61
N SER A 34 9.58 1.04 6.43
CA SER A 34 10.66 0.99 7.40
C SER A 34 11.49 2.28 7.34
N LEU A 35 11.79 2.87 8.49
CA LEU A 35 12.69 4.02 8.63
C LEU A 35 14.12 3.72 8.14
N PHE A 36 14.52 2.45 8.18
CA PHE A 36 15.82 1.97 7.73
C PHE A 36 15.83 1.55 6.26
N GLY A 37 14.65 1.43 5.64
CA GLY A 37 14.53 1.21 4.20
C GLY A 37 14.90 2.49 3.47
N GLY A 38 15.74 2.42 2.44
CA GLY A 38 16.15 3.59 1.63
C GLY A 38 15.01 4.29 0.86
N ILE A 39 13.75 3.99 1.18
CA ILE A 39 12.55 4.56 0.57
C ILE A 39 12.10 5.75 1.42
N LYS A 40 12.28 6.96 0.88
CA LYS A 40 11.78 8.18 1.51
C LYS A 40 10.27 8.28 1.34
N ARG A 41 9.55 8.52 2.44
CA ARG A 41 8.10 8.68 2.49
C ARG A 41 7.55 9.61 1.41
N ASP A 42 8.10 10.83 1.30
CA ASP A 42 7.59 11.83 0.36
C ASP A 42 7.79 11.40 -1.08
N ARG A 43 8.98 10.88 -1.41
CA ARG A 43 9.28 10.36 -2.74
C ARG A 43 8.36 9.20 -3.13
N PHE A 44 8.11 8.28 -2.21
CA PHE A 44 7.20 7.16 -2.45
C PHE A 44 5.76 7.65 -2.68
N LYS A 45 5.32 8.62 -1.88
CA LYS A 45 3.99 9.24 -1.99
C LYS A 45 3.82 9.95 -3.34
N GLU A 46 4.82 10.73 -3.76
CA GLU A 46 4.82 11.38 -5.08
C GLU A 46 4.76 10.36 -6.21
N HIS A 47 5.63 9.35 -6.19
CA HIS A 47 5.64 8.29 -7.19
C HIS A 47 4.31 7.53 -7.24
N PHE A 48 3.70 7.25 -6.08
CA PHE A 48 2.41 6.60 -6.01
C PHE A 48 1.33 7.43 -6.70
N TYR A 49 1.17 8.72 -6.34
CA TYR A 49 0.14 9.57 -6.94
C TYR A 49 0.36 9.81 -8.44
N GLN A 50 1.61 9.92 -8.88
CA GLN A 50 1.93 9.97 -10.31
C GLN A 50 1.50 8.69 -11.03
N PHE A 51 1.70 7.53 -10.39
CA PHE A 51 1.35 6.23 -10.96
C PHE A 51 -0.17 6.02 -11.05
N ILE A 52 -0.93 6.42 -10.03
CA ILE A 52 -2.38 6.21 -9.99
C ILE A 52 -3.20 7.27 -10.72
N LYS A 53 -2.61 8.42 -11.09
CA LYS A 53 -3.30 9.58 -11.68
C LYS A 53 -4.20 9.24 -12.88
N ASN A 54 -3.79 8.28 -13.72
CA ASN A 54 -4.51 7.86 -14.93
C ASN A 54 -5.13 6.46 -14.79
N THR A 55 -5.44 6.04 -13.58
CA THR A 55 -5.96 4.71 -13.28
C THR A 55 -7.29 4.79 -12.52
N PRO A 56 -8.04 3.69 -12.40
CA PRO A 56 -9.24 3.62 -11.55
C PRO A 56 -8.96 3.98 -10.07
N TRP A 57 -7.70 3.96 -9.66
CA TRP A 57 -7.25 4.24 -8.29
C TRP A 57 -6.99 5.73 -8.03
N LYS A 58 -7.25 6.63 -8.98
CA LYS A 58 -6.93 8.08 -8.87
C LYS A 58 -7.47 8.77 -7.61
N ASP A 59 -8.57 8.27 -7.06
CA ASP A 59 -9.24 8.83 -5.88
C ASP A 59 -8.80 8.18 -4.55
N VAL A 60 -7.86 7.23 -4.61
CA VAL A 60 -7.39 6.48 -3.43
C VAL A 60 -6.38 7.32 -2.66
N LYS A 61 -6.62 7.43 -1.34
CA LYS A 61 -5.68 8.09 -0.43
C LYS A 61 -4.59 7.13 0.02
N LEU A 62 -3.33 7.53 -0.08
CA LEU A 62 -2.20 6.82 0.51
C LEU A 62 -1.86 7.39 1.89
N GLU A 63 -1.86 6.52 2.91
CA GLU A 63 -1.30 6.79 4.23
C GLU A 63 -0.05 5.95 4.43
N ILE A 64 1.03 6.60 4.86
CA ILE A 64 2.30 5.93 5.14
C ILE A 64 2.55 6.02 6.64
N LYS A 65 2.70 4.87 7.28
CA LYS A 65 3.15 4.74 8.67
C LYS A 65 4.62 4.35 8.67
N GLU A 66 5.44 5.11 9.36
CA GLU A 66 6.85 4.82 9.52
C GLU A 66 7.05 3.82 10.66
N THR A 67 7.83 2.77 10.44
CA THR A 67 8.14 1.75 11.44
C THR A 67 9.65 1.59 11.61
N GLU A 68 10.11 1.55 12.85
CA GLU A 68 11.52 1.34 13.22
C GLU A 68 11.98 -0.09 12.91
N ILE A 69 11.06 -1.03 12.77
CA ILE A 69 11.39 -2.44 12.49
C ILE A 69 10.76 -2.80 11.15
N GLY A 70 11.56 -3.31 10.21
CA GLY A 70 11.06 -3.88 8.96
C GLY A 70 9.94 -4.87 9.29
N ALA A 71 8.78 -4.70 8.65
CA ALA A 71 7.51 -5.28 9.09
C ALA A 71 7.67 -6.75 9.53
N PRO A 72 7.40 -7.09 10.81
CA PRO A 72 7.02 -8.46 11.11
C PRO A 72 5.70 -8.73 10.35
N LEU A 73 5.66 -9.78 9.55
CA LEU A 73 4.44 -10.30 8.95
C LEU A 73 3.54 -10.80 10.09
N SER A 74 2.70 -9.92 10.62
CA SER A 74 1.67 -10.29 11.60
C SER A 74 0.37 -10.53 10.86
N PHE A 75 -0.08 -11.79 10.85
CA PHE A 75 -1.44 -12.16 10.47
C PHE A 75 -2.33 -11.99 11.72
N ASP A 76 -3.29 -11.09 11.66
CA ASP A 76 -4.30 -10.92 12.72
C ASP A 76 -5.38 -11.98 12.50
N SER A 77 -5.29 -13.11 13.20
CA SER A 77 -6.43 -14.00 13.39
C SER A 77 -7.21 -13.52 14.61
N TYR A 78 -8.32 -12.81 14.37
CA TYR A 78 -9.31 -12.53 15.40
C TYR A 78 -9.92 -13.86 15.86
N GLU A 79 -9.49 -14.36 17.03
CA GLU A 79 -10.31 -15.29 17.79
C GLU A 79 -11.31 -14.46 18.61
N LEU A 80 -12.58 -14.60 18.26
CA LEU A 80 -13.71 -14.16 19.09
C LEU A 80 -13.77 -15.07 20.33
N SER A 81 -13.71 -14.48 21.51
CA SER A 81 -14.16 -15.08 22.78
C SER A 81 -14.79 -14.00 23.64
#